data_AF-A0A368F297-F1
#
_entry.id   AF-A0A368F297-F1
#
_cell.length_a   1.000
_cell.length_b   1.000
_cell.length_c   1.000
_cell.angle_alpha   90.00
_cell.angle_beta   90.00
_cell.angle_gamma   90.00
#
_symmetry.space_group_name_H-M   'P 1'
#
loop_
_entity.id
_entity.type
_entity.pdbx_description
1 polymer ?
#
loop_
_entity_poly.entity_id
_entity_poly.type
_entity_poly.pdbx_seq_one_letter_code
_entity_poly.pdbx_strand_id
1 'polypeptide(L)'
;TVTAWYEKLANVDLDDQATYNDKVKANAEFFANMVQEGATKLGCAVTDCKAQGFTVAICQYNSVPAEDDPLYTVGKTCSKCGAGKCEPLGGLCTP
;
A
#
# COMPACT_ATOMS: atom_id res chain seq x y z
N THR A 1 5.01 -0.68 -13.74
CA THR A 1 4.32 0.59 -13.42
C THR A 1 3.67 0.46 -12.06
N VAL A 2 3.22 1.56 -11.42
CA VAL A 2 2.53 1.50 -10.12
C VAL A 2 1.27 0.62 -10.17
N THR A 3 0.58 0.58 -11.31
CA THR A 3 -0.57 -0.30 -11.53
C THR A 3 -0.22 -1.78 -11.33
N ALA A 4 0.92 -2.23 -11.85
CA ALA A 4 1.35 -3.62 -11.74
C ALA A 4 1.64 -4.06 -10.30
N TRP A 5 1.95 -3.11 -9.40
CA TRP A 5 2.10 -3.36 -7.97
C TRP A 5 0.74 -3.58 -7.31
N TYR A 6 -0.23 -2.72 -7.61
CA TYR A 6 -1.59 -2.82 -7.08
C TYR A 6 -2.33 -4.07 -7.58
N GLU A 7 -2.18 -4.41 -8.87
CA GLU A 7 -2.79 -5.58 -9.50
C GLU A 7 -2.38 -6.91 -8.84
N LYS A 8 -1.32 -6.93 -8.02
CA LYS A 8 -0.96 -8.12 -7.25
C LYS A 8 -2.05 -8.59 -6.29
N LEU A 9 -2.92 -7.69 -5.84
CA LEU A 9 -4.11 -8.04 -5.04
C LEU A 9 -4.99 -9.08 -5.73
N ALA A 10 -5.07 -9.11 -7.07
CA ALA A 10 -5.89 -10.09 -7.79
C ALA A 10 -5.46 -11.55 -7.56
N ASN A 11 -4.30 -11.80 -6.96
CA ASN A 11 -3.76 -13.14 -6.67
C ASN A 11 -3.97 -13.58 -5.22
N VAL A 12 -4.58 -12.76 -4.35
CA VAL A 12 -4.76 -13.07 -2.93
C VAL A 12 -6.05 -12.47 -2.38
N ASP A 13 -6.75 -13.25 -1.55
CA ASP A 13 -7.85 -12.73 -0.74
C ASP A 13 -7.31 -12.18 0.59
N LEU A 14 -7.75 -10.98 0.95
CA LEU A 14 -7.55 -10.44 2.30
C LEU A 14 -8.52 -11.12 3.26
N ASP A 15 -8.05 -11.43 4.47
CA ASP A 15 -8.93 -11.88 5.54
C ASP A 15 -9.74 -10.71 6.14
N ASP A 16 -10.64 -11.03 7.07
CA ASP A 16 -11.54 -10.06 7.70
C ASP A 16 -10.81 -8.95 8.49
N GLN A 17 -9.52 -9.12 8.76
CA GLN A 17 -8.69 -8.13 9.46
C GLN A 17 -7.67 -7.45 8.53
N ALA A 18 -7.68 -7.78 7.24
CA ALA A 18 -6.67 -7.36 6.27
C ALA A 18 -5.23 -7.64 6.76
N THR A 19 -5.00 -8.77 7.41
CA THR A 19 -3.70 -9.13 7.98
C THR A 19 -2.64 -9.32 6.91
N TYR A 20 -1.42 -8.83 7.16
CA TYR A 20 -0.24 -9.12 6.35
C TYR A 20 0.30 -10.53 6.65
N ASN A 21 -0.47 -11.53 6.26
CA ASN A 21 -0.16 -12.95 6.45
C ASN A 21 0.76 -13.50 5.35
N ASP A 22 1.21 -14.75 5.50
CA ASP A 22 2.10 -15.43 4.55
C ASP A 22 1.62 -15.43 3.10
N LYS A 23 0.29 -15.51 2.87
CA LYS A 23 -0.26 -15.50 1.51
C LYS A 23 -0.12 -14.12 0.88
N VAL A 24 -0.42 -13.06 1.64
CA VAL A 24 -0.29 -11.67 1.17
C VAL A 24 1.18 -11.33 0.93
N LYS A 25 2.06 -11.72 1.85
CA LYS A 25 3.51 -11.56 1.71
C LYS A 25 4.05 -12.24 0.45
N ALA A 26 3.65 -13.49 0.20
CA ALA A 26 4.16 -14.25 -0.94
C ALA A 26 3.62 -13.77 -2.31
N ASN A 27 2.38 -13.26 -2.37
CA ASN A 27 1.69 -13.01 -3.63
C ASN A 27 1.41 -11.53 -3.92
N ALA A 28 1.47 -10.67 -2.91
CA ALA A 28 1.02 -9.29 -2.98
C ALA A 28 1.81 -8.31 -2.08
N GLU A 29 3.11 -8.57 -1.82
CA GLU A 29 3.98 -7.69 -1.02
C GLU A 29 3.99 -6.23 -1.51
N PHE A 30 3.95 -6.00 -2.83
CA PHE A 30 3.96 -4.64 -3.38
C PHE A 30 2.64 -3.92 -3.11
N PHE A 31 1.51 -4.63 -3.22
CA PHE A 31 0.20 -4.10 -2.85
C PHE A 31 0.16 -3.77 -1.35
N ALA A 32 0.68 -4.66 -0.49
CA ALA A 32 0.71 -4.46 0.95
C ALA A 32 1.41 -3.14 1.35
N ASN A 33 2.56 -2.83 0.73
CA ASN A 33 3.24 -1.56 0.95
C ASN A 33 2.42 -0.33 0.50
N MET A 34 1.61 -0.47 -0.56
CA MET A 34 0.79 0.63 -1.08
C MET A 34 -0.39 0.97 -0.17
N VAL A 35 -0.96 -0.01 0.54
CA VAL A 35 -2.19 0.16 1.33
C VAL A 35 -1.95 0.22 2.84
N GLN A 36 -0.71 0.09 3.29
CA GLN A 36 -0.36 0.16 4.71
C GLN A 36 -0.79 1.50 5.31
N GLU A 37 -1.67 1.50 6.31
CA GLU A 37 -2.23 2.73 6.88
C GLU A 37 -1.18 3.62 7.57
N GLY A 38 -0.10 3.03 8.08
CA GLY A 38 1.03 3.74 8.67
C GLY A 38 1.93 4.45 7.64
N ALA A 39 1.82 4.10 6.35
CA ALA A 39 2.63 4.68 5.28
C ALA A 39 2.06 6.04 4.80
N THR A 40 2.38 7.10 5.55
CA THR A 40 1.88 8.46 5.32
C THR A 40 2.77 9.33 4.41
N LYS A 41 3.94 8.84 4.01
CA LYS A 41 4.87 9.53 3.11
C LYS A 41 5.37 8.58 2.04
N LEU A 42 5.38 9.07 0.80
CA LEU A 42 5.83 8.34 -0.39
C LEU A 42 6.84 9.20 -1.16
N GLY A 43 7.95 8.58 -1.57
CA GLY A 43 8.91 9.18 -2.50
C GLY A 43 9.22 8.20 -3.63
N CYS A 44 9.19 8.66 -4.88
CA CYS A 44 9.47 7.82 -6.03
C CYS A 44 10.56 8.42 -6.91
N ALA A 45 11.35 7.54 -7.54
CA ALA A 45 12.36 7.89 -8.53
C ALA A 45 12.21 6.98 -9.76
N VAL A 46 12.36 7.58 -10.94
CA VAL A 46 12.33 6.87 -12.22
C VAL A 46 13.63 7.14 -12.95
N THR A 47 14.27 6.10 -13.48
CA THR A 47 15.54 6.21 -14.20
C THR A 47 15.53 5.33 -15.43
N ASP A 48 15.85 5.94 -16.57
CA ASP A 48 16.02 5.23 -17.84
C ASP A 48 17.44 4.68 -17.94
N CYS A 49 17.57 3.36 -17.86
CA CYS A 49 18.81 2.63 -18.05
C CYS A 49 18.99 2.32 -19.54
N LYS A 50 19.21 3.37 -20.35
CA LYS A 50 19.23 3.28 -21.82
C LYS A 50 20.19 2.24 -22.37
N ALA A 51 21.37 2.10 -21.77
CA ALA A 51 22.37 1.12 -22.18
C ALA A 51 21.92 -0.34 -21.95
N GLN A 52 21.01 -0.56 -21.01
CA GLN A 52 20.49 -1.86 -20.62
C GLN A 52 19.08 -2.14 -21.19
N GLY A 53 18.47 -1.15 -21.85
CA GLY A 53 17.17 -1.31 -22.53
C GLY A 53 15.96 -1.39 -21.60
N PHE A 54 16.07 -0.92 -20.34
CA PHE A 54 14.94 -0.89 -19.40
C PHE A 54 14.84 0.43 -18.63
N THR A 55 13.68 0.66 -18.05
CA THR A 55 13.41 1.77 -17.12
C THR A 55 13.13 1.20 -15.74
N VAL A 56 13.75 1.79 -14.71
CA VAL A 56 13.51 1.43 -13.31
C VAL A 56 12.63 2.49 -12.67
N ALA A 57 11.58 2.06 -11.98
CA ALA A 57 10.80 2.91 -11.09
C ALA A 57 10.87 2.32 -9.68
N ILE A 58 11.30 3.13 -8.72
CA ILE A 58 11.39 2.77 -7.31
C ILE A 58 10.51 3.74 -6.54
N CYS A 59 9.68 3.22 -5.65
CA CYS A 59 8.97 4.00 -4.66
C CYS A 59 9.36 3.51 -3.26
N GLN A 60 9.54 4.46 -2.34
CA GLN A 60 9.85 4.20 -0.94
C GLN A 60 8.77 4.83 -0.07
N TYR A 61 8.45 4.10 1.00
CA TYR A 61 7.46 4.47 2.00
C TYR A 61 8.17 4.74 3.32
N ASN A 62 7.63 5.62 4.15
CA ASN A 62 8.17 5.88 5.49
C ASN A 62 7.87 4.77 6.51
N SER A 63 7.04 3.80 6.16
CA SER A 63 6.72 2.62 6.95
C SER A 63 6.50 1.44 6.01
N VAL A 64 6.75 0.23 6.52
CA VAL A 64 6.45 -1.03 5.82
C VAL A 64 5.46 -1.85 6.65
N PRO A 65 4.69 -2.76 6.04
CA PRO A 65 3.86 -3.71 6.76
C PRO A 65 4.68 -4.57 7.73
N ALA A 66 4.14 -4.84 8.91
CA ALA A 66 4.69 -5.82 9.84
C ALA A 66 3.97 -7.16 9.66
N GLU A 67 4.71 -8.26 9.76
CA GLU A 67 4.12 -9.61 9.67
C GLU A 67 3.08 -9.82 10.77
N ASP A 68 1.99 -10.49 10.41
CA ASP A 68 0.83 -10.78 11.28
C ASP A 68 0.05 -9.55 11.79
N ASP A 69 0.46 -8.33 11.44
CA ASP A 69 -0.28 -7.11 11.72
C ASP A 69 -1.28 -6.78 10.59
N PRO A 70 -2.40 -6.09 10.91
CA PRO A 70 -3.30 -5.53 9.89
C PRO A 70 -2.59 -4.54 8.97
N LEU A 71 -2.87 -4.64 7.66
CA LEU A 71 -2.43 -3.63 6.69
C LEU A 71 -3.10 -2.27 6.94
N TYR A 72 -4.38 -2.31 7.29
CA TYR A 72 -5.17 -1.16 7.66
C TYR A 72 -6.29 -1.57 8.62
N THR A 73 -6.80 -0.60 9.36
CA THR A 73 -7.90 -0.82 10.29
C THR A 73 -9.20 -1.02 9.51
N VAL A 74 -9.71 -2.25 9.52
CA VAL A 74 -11.01 -2.57 8.90
C VAL A 74 -12.16 -1.85 9.61
N GLY A 75 -13.07 -1.25 8.85
CA GLY A 75 -14.24 -0.56 9.38
C GLY A 75 -14.95 0.33 8.37
N LYS A 76 -15.96 1.07 8.83
CA LYS A 76 -16.63 2.08 8.00
C LYS A 76 -15.63 3.17 7.60
N THR A 77 -15.65 3.57 6.34
CA THR A 77 -14.81 4.64 5.81
C THR A 77 -14.83 5.87 6.72
N CYS A 78 -13.65 6.39 7.03
CA CYS A 78 -13.44 7.55 7.90
C CYS A 78 -13.92 7.45 9.36
N SER A 79 -14.43 6.29 9.82
CA SER A 79 -14.93 6.15 11.20
C SER A 79 -13.85 6.30 12.28
N LYS A 80 -12.58 6.25 11.90
CA LYS A 80 -11.41 6.30 12.82
C LYS A 80 -10.33 7.30 12.38
N CYS A 81 -10.67 8.37 11.66
CA CYS A 81 -9.68 9.40 11.30
C CYS A 81 -9.14 10.24 12.48
N GLY A 82 -9.56 9.95 13.71
CA GLY A 82 -9.13 10.69 14.90
C GLY A 82 -9.51 12.16 14.81
N ALA A 83 -8.53 13.05 15.02
CA ALA A 83 -8.70 14.50 14.87
C ALA A 83 -8.59 15.01 13.43
N GLY A 84 -8.21 14.14 12.47
CA GLY A 84 -8.07 14.49 11.07
C GLY A 84 -9.41 14.66 10.35
N LYS A 85 -9.35 15.21 9.13
CA LYS A 85 -10.52 15.34 8.25
C LYS A 85 -10.65 14.10 7.37
N CYS A 86 -11.90 13.72 7.10
CA CYS A 86 -12.21 12.75 6.05
C CYS A 86 -12.27 13.48 4.71
N GLU A 87 -11.43 13.07 3.77
CA GLU A 87 -11.52 13.51 2.38
C GLU A 87 -12.70 12.78 1.70
N PRO A 88 -13.73 13.50 1.23
CA PRO A 88 -15.01 12.91 0.88
C PRO A 88 -15.00 12.05 -0.40
N LEU A 89 -14.03 12.20 -1.30
CA LEU A 89 -13.99 11.46 -2.56
C LEU A 89 -13.23 10.13 -2.45
N GLY A 90 -12.14 10.11 -1.70
CA GLY A 90 -11.23 8.98 -1.54
C GLY A 90 -11.40 8.22 -0.23
N GLY A 91 -12.16 8.77 0.73
CA GLY A 91 -12.33 8.14 2.04
C GLY A 91 -11.04 8.08 2.86
N LEU A 92 -10.11 9.00 2.59
CA LEU A 92 -8.80 9.07 3.22
C LEU A 92 -8.80 10.04 4.40
N CYS A 93 -8.03 9.71 5.43
CA CYS A 93 -7.79 10.61 6.55
C CYS A 93 -6.68 11.59 6.19
N THR A 94 -6.95 12.89 6.27
CA THR A 94 -5.95 13.95 6.08
C THR A 94 -5.66 14.67 7.40
N PRO A 95 -4.45 15.21 7.57
CA PRO A 95 -4.16 16.17 8.63
C PRO A 95 -5.16 17.34 8.67
#